data_AF-A0A959N410-F1
#
_entry.id   AF-A0A959N410-F1
#
_cell.length_a   1.000
_cell.length_b   1.000
_cell.length_c   1.000
_cell.angle_alpha   90.00
_cell.angle_beta   90.00
_cell.angle_gamma   90.00
#
_symmetry.space_group_name_H-M   'P 1'
#
loop_
_entity.id
_entity.type
_entity.pdbx_description
1 polymer ?
#
loop_
_entity_poly.entity_id
_entity_poly.type
_entity_poly.pdbx_seq_one_letter_code
_entity_poly.pdbx_strand_id
1 'polypeptide(L)'
;MKSFNRRDFLKTAALTGVGLSMNPGLNFAEQKVKFQRSKPNGKVNIAFIGVGLRGRNHVENIAKRNDVDITAICDLDPDAITQTQKILREHSRKEANVFTGDEYAFMDLLEREDVDGVIISTPWLWHTRMAVAAMKAG
;
A
#
# COMPACT_ATOMS: atom_id res chain seq x y z
N MET A 1 4.81 -22.07 -48.52
CA MET A 1 5.17 -21.94 -47.09
C MET A 1 6.67 -22.18 -46.96
N LYS A 2 7.45 -21.24 -46.42
CA LYS A 2 8.91 -21.45 -46.23
C LYS A 2 9.11 -22.53 -45.17
N SER A 3 9.87 -23.58 -45.48
CA SER A 3 10.16 -24.66 -44.52
C SER A 3 11.15 -24.15 -43.47
N PHE A 4 10.75 -24.10 -42.20
CA PHE A 4 11.66 -23.83 -41.10
C PHE A 4 12.52 -25.07 -40.83
N ASN A 5 13.83 -24.96 -41.02
CA ASN A 5 14.75 -26.03 -40.70
C ASN A 5 15.21 -25.92 -39.25
N ARG A 6 15.59 -27.04 -38.61
CA ARG A 6 16.08 -27.09 -37.23
C ARG A 6 17.24 -26.12 -37.00
N ARG A 7 18.10 -25.94 -38.00
CA ARG A 7 19.21 -24.99 -37.96
C ARG A 7 18.75 -23.53 -37.92
N ASP A 8 17.68 -23.19 -38.62
CA ASP A 8 17.14 -21.84 -38.63
C ASP A 8 16.44 -21.53 -37.30
N PHE A 9 15.75 -22.53 -36.72
CA PHE A 9 15.22 -22.43 -35.36
C PHE A 9 16.31 -22.23 -34.32
N LEU A 10 17.39 -23.02 -34.35
CA LEU A 10 18.50 -22.87 -33.40
C LEU A 10 19.21 -21.52 -33.54
N LYS A 11 19.40 -21.03 -34.77
CA LYS A 11 19.97 -19.69 -35.01
C LYS A 11 19.07 -18.59 -34.49
N THR A 12 17.76 -18.71 -34.73
CA THR A 12 16.77 -17.74 -34.27
C THR A 12 16.71 -17.75 -32.74
N ALA A 13 16.57 -18.91 -32.11
CA ALA A 13 16.53 -19.07 -30.66
C ALA A 13 17.82 -18.56 -29.97
N ALA A 14 19.00 -18.80 -30.57
CA ALA A 14 20.27 -18.28 -30.06
C ALA A 14 20.33 -16.75 -30.12
N LEU A 15 19.89 -16.13 -31.22
CA LEU A 15 19.83 -14.68 -31.36
C LEU A 15 18.84 -14.04 -30.37
N THR A 16 17.65 -14.61 -30.20
CA THR A 16 16.65 -14.09 -29.26
C THR A 16 17.09 -14.29 -27.81
N GLY A 17 17.73 -15.41 -27.48
CA GLY A 17 18.25 -15.69 -26.14
C GLY A 17 19.38 -14.75 -25.71
N VAL A 18 20.31 -14.44 -26.63
CA VAL A 18 21.37 -13.45 -26.36
C VAL A 18 20.77 -12.04 -26.23
N GLY A 19 19.84 -11.66 -27.10
CA GLY A 19 19.16 -10.36 -27.02
C GLY A 19 18.42 -10.13 -25.70
N LEU A 20 17.81 -11.18 -25.13
CA LEU A 20 17.16 -11.13 -23.82
C LEU A 20 18.18 -11.04 -22.66
N SER A 21 19.34 -11.69 -22.78
CA SER A 21 20.38 -11.66 -21.74
C SER A 21 21.05 -10.29 -21.57
N MET A 22 20.97 -9.42 -22.59
CA MET A 22 21.61 -8.09 -22.59
C MET A 22 20.67 -6.97 -22.13
N ASN A 23 19.38 -7.24 -21.87
CA ASN A 23 18.43 -6.25 -21.38
C ASN A 23 17.99 -6.58 -19.94
N PRO A 24 18.67 -6.03 -18.90
CA PRO A 24 18.34 -6.31 -17.51
C PRO A 24 16.91 -5.87 -17.10
N GLY A 25 16.21 -5.09 -17.95
CA GLY A 25 14.84 -4.62 -17.71
C GLY A 25 13.72 -5.61 -18.07
N LEU A 26 14.01 -6.76 -18.68
CA LEU A 26 13.02 -7.79 -19.06
C LEU A 26 13.01 -9.01 -18.12
N ASN A 27 13.70 -8.93 -16.98
CA ASN A 27 13.67 -9.96 -15.95
C ASN A 27 12.29 -9.96 -15.23
N PHE A 28 11.32 -10.68 -15.79
CA PHE A 28 10.02 -10.95 -15.13
C PHE A 28 10.16 -11.72 -13.80
N ALA A 29 11.34 -12.29 -13.52
CA ALA A 29 11.64 -12.98 -12.27
C ALA A 29 12.11 -12.04 -11.13
N GLU A 30 12.51 -10.80 -11.43
CA GLU A 30 12.83 -9.78 -10.42
C GLU A 30 11.66 -8.79 -10.29
N GLN A 31 10.49 -9.26 -9.84
CA GLN A 31 9.65 -8.38 -9.05
C GLN A 31 10.37 -8.20 -7.70
N LYS A 32 11.42 -7.38 -7.69
CA LYS A 32 12.04 -6.88 -6.46
C LYS A 32 10.94 -6.12 -5.75
N VAL A 33 10.24 -6.79 -4.83
CA VAL A 33 9.52 -6.14 -3.75
C VAL A 33 10.59 -5.30 -3.06
N LYS A 34 10.65 -4.02 -3.41
CA LYS A 34 11.51 -3.05 -2.75
C LYS A 34 10.91 -2.87 -1.36
N PHE A 35 11.25 -3.76 -0.44
CA PHE A 35 11.21 -3.42 0.97
C PHE A 35 12.16 -2.24 1.14
N GLN A 36 11.62 -1.02 1.04
CA GLN A 36 12.36 0.19 1.29
C GLN A 36 13.02 0.02 2.66
N ARG A 37 14.35 0.03 2.66
CA ARG A 37 15.14 0.10 3.87
C ARG A 37 14.60 1.26 4.70
N SER A 38 14.28 0.95 5.96
CA SER A 38 14.00 1.86 7.08
C SER A 38 14.12 3.34 6.71
N LYS A 39 12.98 4.06 6.70
CA LYS A 39 12.92 5.51 6.53
C LYS A 39 13.96 6.22 7.40
N PRO A 40 14.41 7.45 7.05
CA PRO A 40 15.41 8.19 7.84
C PRO A 40 15.03 8.36 9.32
N ASN A 41 13.74 8.38 9.64
CA ASN A 41 13.22 8.45 11.02
C ASN A 41 13.12 7.08 11.72
N GLY A 42 13.36 5.97 11.01
CA GLY A 42 13.24 4.59 11.49
C GLY A 42 11.81 4.14 11.82
N LYS A 43 10.80 4.96 11.56
CA LYS A 43 9.40 4.67 11.91
C LYS A 43 8.61 4.19 10.71
N VAL A 44 7.59 3.39 10.99
CA VAL A 44 6.61 2.94 10.00
C VAL A 44 5.45 3.93 9.96
N ASN A 45 5.04 4.35 8.78
CA ASN A 45 3.88 5.22 8.57
C ASN A 45 2.65 4.37 8.29
N ILE A 46 1.70 4.34 9.22
CA ILE A 46 0.47 3.56 9.09
C ILE A 46 -0.72 4.49 8.85
N ALA A 47 -1.56 4.11 7.90
CA ALA A 47 -2.86 4.73 7.67
C ALA A 47 -4.01 3.80 8.08
N PHE A 48 -5.18 4.38 8.34
CA PHE A 48 -6.36 3.63 8.77
C PHE A 48 -7.51 3.81 7.78
N ILE A 49 -8.12 2.71 7.37
CA ILE A 49 -9.33 2.70 6.55
C ILE A 49 -10.45 2.15 7.44
N GLY A 50 -11.40 3.01 7.80
CA GLY A 50 -12.40 2.78 8.84
C GLY A 50 -11.85 3.12 10.23
N VAL A 51 -12.34 4.22 10.81
CA VAL A 51 -12.04 4.69 12.17
C VAL A 51 -13.30 4.79 13.04
N GLY A 52 -14.25 3.88 12.81
CA GLY A 52 -15.34 3.59 13.76
C GLY A 52 -14.82 3.02 15.09
N LEU A 53 -15.67 2.33 15.85
CA LEU A 53 -15.31 1.86 17.21
C LEU A 53 -14.05 0.98 17.22
N ARG A 54 -13.97 -0.03 16.35
CA ARG A 54 -12.81 -0.94 16.27
C ARG A 54 -11.57 -0.23 15.72
N GLY A 55 -11.74 0.61 14.70
CA GLY A 55 -10.64 1.39 14.13
C GLY A 55 -10.01 2.32 15.16
N ARG A 56 -10.80 3.02 15.98
CA ARG A 56 -10.31 3.87 17.07
C ARG A 56 -9.51 3.11 18.13
N ASN A 57 -9.91 1.89 18.47
CA ASN A 57 -9.12 1.04 19.37
C ASN A 57 -7.73 0.72 18.77
N HIS A 58 -7.67 0.45 17.46
CA HIS A 58 -6.38 0.26 16.79
C HIS A 58 -5.56 1.56 16.73
N VAL A 59 -6.19 2.70 16.45
CA VAL A 59 -5.54 4.02 16.49
C VAL A 59 -4.94 4.29 17.87
N GLU A 60 -5.69 4.06 18.95
CA GLU A 60 -5.20 4.30 20.31
C GLU A 60 -4.01 3.38 20.66
N ASN A 61 -4.06 2.12 20.26
CA ASN A 61 -2.94 1.19 20.46
C ASN A 61 -1.69 1.63 19.69
N ILE A 62 -1.84 2.08 18.45
CA ILE A 62 -0.72 2.58 17.64
C ILE A 62 -0.20 3.93 18.16
N ALA A 63 -1.08 4.81 18.65
CA ALA A 63 -0.70 6.09 19.22
C ALA A 63 0.16 5.98 20.49
N LYS A 64 0.20 4.81 21.13
CA LYS A 64 1.10 4.50 22.27
C LYS A 64 2.50 4.03 21.84
N ARG A 65 2.75 3.81 20.55
CA ARG A 65 4.01 3.24 20.04
C ARG A 65 4.97 4.29 19.47
N ASN A 66 6.22 4.28 19.88
CA ASN A 66 7.20 5.29 19.43
C ASN A 66 7.82 4.98 18.05
N ASP A 67 7.63 3.77 17.53
CA ASP A 67 8.17 3.29 16.26
C ASP A 67 7.20 3.41 15.08
N VAL A 68 6.04 4.03 15.29
CA VAL A 68 5.00 4.22 14.27
C VAL A 68 4.52 5.67 14.26
N ASP A 69 4.29 6.20 13.07
CA ASP A 69 3.57 7.46 12.84
C ASP A 69 2.22 7.16 12.16
N ILE A 70 1.16 7.85 12.59
CA ILE A 70 -0.18 7.74 12.01
C ILE A 70 -0.35 8.89 11.01
N THR A 71 -0.32 8.59 9.72
CA THR A 71 -0.23 9.62 8.67
C THR A 71 -1.57 9.97 8.04
N ALA A 72 -2.49 9.01 7.97
CA ALA A 72 -3.80 9.20 7.33
C ALA A 72 -4.90 8.38 7.99
N ILE A 73 -6.13 8.89 7.91
CA ILE A 73 -7.36 8.20 8.28
C ILE A 73 -8.39 8.37 7.18
N CYS A 74 -9.18 7.32 6.91
CA CYS A 74 -10.28 7.34 5.95
C CYS A 74 -11.56 6.84 6.61
N ASP A 75 -12.62 7.65 6.61
CA ASP A 75 -13.96 7.27 7.06
C ASP A 75 -15.02 8.19 6.44
N LEU A 76 -16.28 7.76 6.42
CA LEU A 76 -17.42 8.56 5.95
C LEU A 76 -18.12 9.27 7.10
N ASP A 77 -17.98 8.75 8.32
CA ASP A 77 -18.63 9.31 9.50
C ASP A 77 -17.78 10.46 10.08
N PRO A 78 -18.27 11.72 10.03
CA PRO A 78 -17.55 12.87 10.57
C PRO A 78 -17.33 12.78 12.08
N ASP A 79 -18.20 12.08 12.82
CA ASP A 79 -18.04 11.89 14.26
C ASP A 79 -16.90 10.92 14.55
N ALA A 80 -16.77 9.85 13.76
CA ALA A 80 -15.68 8.91 13.84
C ALA A 80 -14.32 9.60 13.56
N ILE A 81 -14.27 10.45 12.53
CA ILE A 81 -13.09 11.27 12.19
C ILE A 81 -12.74 12.19 13.36
N THR A 82 -13.70 12.97 13.85
CA THR A 82 -13.50 13.96 14.92
C THR A 82 -12.99 13.30 16.21
N GLN A 83 -13.58 12.17 16.60
CA GLN A 83 -13.15 11.41 17.76
C GLN A 83 -11.73 10.82 17.58
N THR A 84 -11.41 10.37 16.38
CA THR A 84 -10.08 9.83 16.07
C THR A 84 -9.00 10.92 16.17
N GLN A 85 -9.24 12.10 15.60
CA GLN A 85 -8.32 13.23 15.74
C GLN A 85 -8.17 13.66 17.21
N LYS A 86 -9.22 13.56 18.02
CA LYS A 86 -9.14 13.79 19.47
C LYS A 86 -8.19 12.80 20.14
N ILE A 87 -8.30 11.50 19.84
CA ILE A 87 -7.41 10.46 20.39
C ILE A 87 -5.94 10.75 20.02
N LEU A 88 -5.67 11.17 18.77
CA LEU A 88 -4.33 11.55 18.34
C LEU A 88 -3.78 12.73 19.14
N ARG A 89 -4.58 13.78 19.34
CA ARG A 89 -4.20 14.94 20.17
C ARG A 89 -3.93 14.56 21.62
N GLU A 90 -4.76 13.70 22.21
CA GLU A 90 -4.61 13.20 23.59
C GLU A 90 -3.29 12.42 23.80
N HIS A 91 -2.78 11.79 22.73
CA HIS A 91 -1.51 11.06 22.74
C HIS A 91 -0.34 11.90 22.19
N SER A 92 -0.50 13.22 22.08
CA SER A 92 0.53 14.13 21.53
C SER A 92 1.02 13.74 20.14
N ARG A 93 0.14 13.16 19.33
CA ARG A 93 0.40 12.81 17.92
C ARG A 93 0.00 13.96 17.01
N LYS A 94 0.65 14.01 15.84
CA LYS A 94 0.25 14.90 14.75
C LYS A 94 -1.14 14.52 14.27
N GLU A 95 -1.88 15.52 13.80
CA GLU A 95 -3.16 15.31 13.13
C GLU A 95 -2.94 14.48 11.85
N ALA A 96 -3.80 13.50 11.62
CA ALA A 96 -3.74 12.67 10.42
C ALA A 96 -4.44 13.36 9.25
N ASN A 97 -3.95 13.17 8.02
CA ASN A 97 -4.70 13.60 6.84
C ASN A 97 -6.02 12.80 6.75
N VAL A 98 -7.12 13.50 6.48
CA VAL A 98 -8.46 12.91 6.42
C VAL A 98 -8.84 12.67 4.97
N PHE A 99 -9.29 11.45 4.69
CA PHE A 99 -9.90 11.05 3.43
C PHE A 99 -11.38 10.70 3.70
N THR A 100 -12.29 11.37 3.02
CA THR A 100 -13.74 11.26 3.25
C THR A 100 -14.50 11.77 2.02
N GLY A 101 -15.83 11.61 2.02
CA GLY A 101 -16.71 12.12 0.95
C GLY A 101 -17.55 11.02 0.29
N ASP A 102 -16.91 9.94 -0.14
CA ASP A 102 -17.58 8.77 -0.73
C ASP A 102 -16.92 7.44 -0.35
N GLU A 103 -17.62 6.33 -0.60
CA GLU A 103 -17.20 4.99 -0.19
C GLU A 103 -15.85 4.51 -0.77
N TYR A 104 -15.34 5.19 -1.81
CA TYR A 104 -14.06 4.94 -2.46
C TYR A 104 -12.98 5.97 -2.13
N ALA A 105 -13.21 6.92 -1.21
CA ALA A 105 -12.19 7.87 -0.74
C ALA A 105 -10.90 7.20 -0.22
N PHE A 106 -10.96 5.92 0.13
CA PHE A 106 -9.76 5.14 0.50
C PHE A 106 -8.80 4.93 -0.68
N MET A 107 -9.25 5.02 -1.93
CA MET A 107 -8.39 4.91 -3.11
C MET A 107 -7.38 6.05 -3.15
N ASP A 108 -7.83 7.29 -2.93
CA ASP A 108 -6.96 8.46 -2.84
C ASP A 108 -5.94 8.35 -1.69
N LEU A 109 -6.35 7.72 -0.57
CA LEU A 109 -5.43 7.42 0.54
C LEU A 109 -4.35 6.43 0.10
N LEU A 110 -4.69 5.42 -0.69
CA LEU A 110 -3.75 4.41 -1.20
C LEU A 110 -2.78 4.97 -2.25
N GLU A 111 -3.04 6.13 -2.84
CA GLU A 111 -2.10 6.82 -3.74
C GLU A 111 -0.95 7.52 -2.99
N ARG A 112 -1.00 7.58 -1.66
CA ARG A 112 0.05 8.20 -0.84
C ARG A 112 1.33 7.37 -0.81
N GLU A 113 2.39 7.91 -1.40
CA GLU A 113 3.73 7.30 -1.37
C GLU A 113 4.37 7.26 0.03
N ASP A 114 3.88 8.07 0.98
CA ASP A 114 4.42 8.12 2.34
C ASP A 114 3.77 7.12 3.31
N VAL A 115 2.77 6.35 2.88
CA VAL A 115 2.12 5.30 3.67
C VAL A 115 2.83 3.97 3.45
N ASP A 116 3.28 3.33 4.53
CA ASP A 116 3.96 2.02 4.48
C ASP A 116 2.98 0.85 4.65
N GLY A 117 1.80 1.10 5.21
CA GLY A 117 0.79 0.07 5.43
C GLY A 117 -0.53 0.63 5.92
N VAL A 118 -1.58 -0.18 5.77
CA VAL A 118 -2.94 0.20 6.18
C VAL A 118 -3.53 -0.79 7.19
N ILE A 119 -4.31 -0.28 8.14
CA ILE A 119 -5.19 -1.07 8.99
C ILE A 119 -6.63 -0.88 8.52
N ILE A 120 -7.27 -1.96 8.07
CA ILE A 120 -8.65 -1.96 7.58
C ILE A 120 -9.58 -2.41 8.71
N SER A 121 -10.51 -1.55 9.10
CA SER A 121 -11.51 -1.79 10.17
C SER A 121 -12.92 -1.37 9.73
N THR A 122 -13.27 -1.68 8.48
CA THR A 122 -14.55 -1.37 7.84
C THR A 122 -15.57 -2.50 7.98
N PRO A 123 -16.83 -2.36 7.52
CA PRO A 123 -17.75 -3.48 7.48
C PRO A 123 -17.24 -4.61 6.58
N TRP A 124 -17.54 -5.85 6.96
CA TRP A 124 -17.13 -7.09 6.29
C TRP A 124 -17.16 -7.11 4.75
N LEU A 125 -18.18 -6.51 4.10
CA LEU A 125 -18.34 -6.47 2.65
C LEU A 125 -17.25 -5.63 1.94
N TRP A 126 -16.59 -4.74 2.67
CA TRP A 126 -15.53 -3.87 2.16
C TRP A 126 -14.13 -4.45 2.32
N HIS A 127 -13.93 -5.41 3.22
CA HIS A 127 -12.61 -5.96 3.53
C HIS A 127 -11.86 -6.47 2.30
N THR A 128 -12.49 -7.33 1.49
CA THR A 128 -11.82 -7.96 0.35
C THR A 128 -11.34 -6.94 -0.67
N ARG A 129 -12.19 -5.98 -1.04
CA ARG A 129 -11.83 -4.99 -2.07
C ARG A 129 -10.78 -4.01 -1.56
N MET A 130 -10.87 -3.58 -0.30
CA MET A 130 -9.87 -2.68 0.30
C MET A 130 -8.53 -3.37 0.48
N ALA A 131 -8.51 -4.63 0.92
CA ALA A 131 -7.27 -5.40 1.06
C ALA A 131 -6.61 -5.65 -0.30
N VAL A 132 -7.39 -6.03 -1.32
CA VAL A 132 -6.88 -6.22 -2.68
C VAL A 132 -6.37 -4.91 -3.27
N ALA A 133 -7.08 -3.80 -3.09
CA ALA A 133 -6.63 -2.48 -3.55
C ALA A 133 -5.34 -2.05 -2.85
N ALA A 134 -5.27 -2.21 -1.52
CA ALA A 134 -4.08 -1.89 -0.74
C ALA A 134 -2.85 -2.70 -1.21
N MET A 135 -2.98 -4.03 -1.35
CA MET A 135 -1.88 -4.88 -1.83
C MET A 135 -1.47 -4.58 -3.28
N LYS A 136 -2.37 -4.03 -4.10
CA LYS A 136 -2.04 -3.58 -5.46
C LYS A 136 -1.33 -2.24 -5.47
N ALA A 137 -1.55 -1.40 -4.46
CA ALA A 137 -0.92 -0.10 -4.32
C ALA A 137 0.54 -0.20 -3.82
N GLY A 138 0.91 -1.28 -3.13
CA GLY A 138 2.28 -1.54 -2.68
C GLY A 138 2.33 -2.36 -1.40
#